data_AF-A0A6J7JCM5-F1
#
_entry.id   AF-A0A6J7JCM5-F1
#
_cell.length_a   1.000
_cell.length_b   1.000
_cell.length_c   1.000
_cell.angle_alpha   90.00
_cell.angle_beta   90.00
_cell.angle_gamma   90.00
#
_symmetry.space_group_name_H-M   'P 1'
#
loop_
_entity.id
_entity.type
_entity.pdbx_description
1 polymer ?
#
loop_
_entity_poly.entity_id
_entity_poly.type
_entity_poly.pdbx_seq_one_letter_code
_entity_poly.pdbx_strand_id
1 'polypeptide(L)'
;MSCGGHHDTPCGEVLDAVSAYLDGEMTEHERERISTHVEECSPCLREVGIYQEVKLLVARSCGCDHVPEEVRSRVLGRIRAVSVQWRTDSLDPSES
;
A
#
# COMPACT_ATOMS: atom_id res chain seq x y z
N MET A 1 6.03 10.79 20.89
CA MET A 1 6.19 9.97 22.13
C MET A 1 7.51 9.22 22.02
N SER A 2 8.30 9.13 23.10
CA SER A 2 9.64 8.53 23.05
C SER A 2 9.59 7.04 23.38
N CYS A 3 10.23 6.24 22.52
CA CYS A 3 10.37 4.79 22.58
C CYS A 3 11.41 4.30 23.62
N GLY A 4 12.04 5.22 24.37
CA GLY A 4 12.93 4.90 25.48
C GLY A 4 14.34 4.41 25.10
N GLY A 5 14.64 4.27 23.81
CA GLY A 5 15.96 3.89 23.27
C GLY A 5 16.44 4.83 22.17
N HIS A 6 17.75 4.82 21.89
CA HIS A 6 18.33 5.51 20.75
C HIS A 6 18.26 4.61 19.51
N HIS A 7 17.71 5.13 18.43
CA HIS A 7 17.62 4.48 17.12
C HIS A 7 18.20 5.42 16.07
N ASP A 8 18.77 4.88 14.99
CA ASP A 8 19.35 5.68 13.92
C ASP A 8 18.31 6.60 13.25
N THR A 9 17.08 6.10 13.09
CA THR A 9 15.94 6.94 12.72
C THR A 9 15.14 7.27 13.98
N PRO A 10 14.89 8.55 14.29
CA PRO A 10 14.16 8.93 15.50
C PRO A 10 12.68 8.54 15.41
N CYS A 11 12.13 8.06 16.53
CA CYS A 11 10.72 7.63 16.64
C CYS A 11 9.72 8.73 16.22
N GLY A 12 10.07 10.02 16.37
CA GLY A 12 9.24 11.13 15.89
C GLY A 12 9.11 11.16 14.36
N GLU A 13 10.24 11.05 13.64
CA GLU A 13 10.27 11.04 12.17
C GLU A 13 9.48 9.86 11.61
N VAL A 14 9.60 8.69 12.25
CA VAL A 14 8.83 7.49 11.87
C VAL A 14 7.33 7.75 12.00
N LEU A 15 6.88 8.27 13.15
CA LEU A 15 5.45 8.52 13.39
C LEU A 15 4.90 9.60 12.46
N ASP A 16 5.68 10.62 12.13
CA ASP A 16 5.29 11.66 11.16
C ASP A 16 5.18 11.09 9.73
N ALA A 17 5.99 10.08 9.40
CA ALA A 17 6.00 9.44 8.09
C ALA A 17 5.07 8.21 7.97
N VAL A 18 4.45 7.74 9.06
CA VAL A 18 3.61 6.53 9.08
C VAL A 18 2.49 6.56 8.05
N SER A 19 1.89 7.73 7.80
CA SER A 19 0.79 7.85 6.84
C SER A 19 1.26 7.52 5.43
N ALA A 20 2.33 8.16 4.98
CA ALA A 20 2.95 7.95 3.67
C ALA A 20 3.52 6.54 3.53
N TYR A 21 4.07 5.98 4.62
CA TYR A 21 4.57 4.60 4.66
C TYR A 21 3.46 3.60 4.36
N LEU A 22 2.31 3.78 5.01
CA LEU A 22 1.15 2.89 4.82
C LEU A 22 0.48 3.06 3.45
N ASP A 23 0.57 4.23 2.83
CA ASP A 23 0.05 4.48 1.47
C ASP A 23 1.04 4.11 0.37
N GLY A 24 2.30 3.82 0.71
CA GLY A 24 3.37 3.53 -0.26
C GLY A 24 3.84 4.78 -1.03
N GLU A 25 3.65 5.97 -0.47
CA GLU A 25 3.94 7.27 -1.10
C GLU A 25 5.36 7.78 -0.82
N MET A 26 6.32 6.87 -0.68
CA MET A 26 7.70 7.20 -0.34
C MET A 26 8.69 6.44 -1.21
N THR A 27 9.95 6.89 -1.21
CA THR A 27 11.02 6.22 -1.94
C THR A 27 11.36 4.88 -1.27
N GLU A 28 11.95 3.94 -2.02
CA GLU A 28 12.35 2.64 -1.46
C GLU A 28 13.33 2.81 -0.28
N HIS A 29 14.24 3.78 -0.38
CA HIS A 29 15.20 4.06 0.67
C HIS A 29 14.54 4.54 1.98
N GLU A 30 13.55 5.42 1.88
CA GLU A 30 12.79 5.89 3.05
C GLU A 30 11.95 4.77 3.66
N ARG A 31 11.35 3.95 2.80
CA ARG A 31 10.58 2.77 3.19
C ARG A 31 11.42 1.77 3.98
N GLU A 32 12.62 1.46 3.50
CA GLU A 32 13.57 0.57 4.19
C GLU A 32 13.94 1.12 5.57
N ARG A 33 14.32 2.40 5.66
CA ARG A 33 14.67 3.04 6.94
C ARG A 33 13.54 2.97 7.97
N ILE A 34 12.32 3.25 7.53
CA ILE A 34 11.12 3.20 8.39
C ILE A 34 10.81 1.75 8.78
N SER A 35 10.89 0.80 7.84
CA SER A 35 10.64 -0.63 8.11
C SER A 35 11.60 -1.16 9.17
N THR A 36 12.91 -0.92 9.01
CA THR A 36 13.93 -1.34 9.99
C THR A 36 13.62 -0.79 11.38
N HIS A 37 13.28 0.49 11.50
CA HIS A 37 12.92 1.07 12.78
C HIS A 37 11.68 0.40 13.39
N VAL A 38 10.62 0.21 12.59
CA VAL A 38 9.37 -0.38 13.07
C VAL A 38 9.57 -1.83 13.53
N GLU A 39 10.46 -2.58 12.88
CA GLU A 39 10.84 -3.94 13.27
C GLU A 39 11.62 -3.97 14.60
N GLU A 40 12.48 -2.98 14.84
CA GLU A 40 13.29 -2.89 16.06
C GLU A 40 12.57 -2.23 17.25
N CYS A 41 11.56 -1.41 16.99
CA CYS A 41 10.88 -0.57 17.97
C CYS A 41 9.43 -1.01 18.19
N SER A 42 9.23 -1.89 19.19
CA SER A 42 7.89 -2.36 19.59
C SER A 42 6.86 -1.25 19.87
N PRO A 43 7.21 -0.10 20.50
CA PRO A 43 6.29 1.04 20.61
C PRO A 43 5.84 1.58 19.25
N CYS A 44 6.75 1.81 18.30
CA CYS A 44 6.39 2.31 16.97
C CYS A 44 5.58 1.28 16.17
N LEU A 45 5.88 -0.01 16.29
CA LEU A 45 5.06 -1.07 15.68
C LEU A 45 3.60 -1.02 16.14
N ARG A 46 3.35 -0.78 17.42
CA ARG A 46 1.98 -0.64 17.94
C ARG A 46 1.28 0.58 17.35
N GLU A 47 1.96 1.72 17.29
CA GLU A 47 1.38 2.96 16.73
C GLU A 47 1.06 2.81 15.23
N VAL A 48 1.95 2.20 14.45
CA VAL A 48 1.71 1.87 13.05
C VAL A 48 0.45 1.00 12.91
N GLY A 49 0.31 -0.03 13.76
CA GLY A 49 -0.86 -0.89 13.79
C GLY A 49 -2.15 -0.14 14.10
N ILE A 50 -2.14 0.76 15.09
CA ILE A 50 -3.29 1.61 15.41
C ILE A 50 -3.66 2.49 14.21
N TYR A 51 -2.68 3.11 13.55
CA TYR A 51 -2.92 3.96 12.40
C TYR A 51 -3.52 3.17 11.22
N GLN A 52 -3.06 1.94 11.00
CA GLN A 52 -3.64 1.03 10.01
C GLN A 52 -5.10 0.70 10.31
N GLU A 53 -5.43 0.36 11.55
CA GLU A 53 -6.82 0.10 11.96
C GLU A 53 -7.72 1.33 11.78
N VAL A 54 -7.22 2.52 12.10
CA VAL A 54 -7.94 3.78 11.86
C VAL A 54 -8.18 3.99 10.36
N LYS A 55 -7.17 3.78 9.50
CA LYS A 55 -7.33 3.85 8.04
C LYS A 55 -8.41 2.89 7.53
N LEU A 56 -8.40 1.65 8.00
CA LEU A 56 -9.43 0.67 7.64
C LEU A 56 -10.83 1.09 8.11
N LEU A 57 -10.93 1.64 9.32
CA LEU A 57 -12.20 2.15 9.84
C LEU A 57 -12.74 3.32 9.01
N VAL A 58 -11.88 4.28 8.66
CA VAL A 58 -12.23 5.42 7.81
C VAL A 58 -12.64 4.93 6.42
N ALA A 59 -11.89 4.02 5.80
CA ALA A 59 -12.24 3.46 4.49
C ALA A 59 -13.62 2.80 4.49
N ARG A 60 -13.97 2.04 5.55
CA ARG A 60 -15.31 1.45 5.68
C ARG A 60 -16.42 2.47 5.91
N SER A 61 -16.14 3.52 6.67
CA SER A 61 -17.15 4.51 7.09
C SER A 61 -17.39 5.60 6.04
N CYS A 62 -16.36 5.90 5.24
CA CYS A 62 -16.34 7.00 4.27
C CYS A 62 -16.30 6.53 2.80
N GLY A 63 -16.03 5.24 2.54
CA GLY A 63 -16.00 4.66 1.18
C GLY A 63 -17.38 4.29 0.61
N CYS A 64 -18.46 4.82 1.20
CA CYS A 64 -19.85 4.48 0.88
C CYS A 64 -20.42 5.18 -0.36
N ASP A 65 -19.60 5.86 -1.16
CA ASP A 65 -20.03 6.31 -2.48
C ASP A 65 -20.05 5.10 -3.41
N HIS A 66 -21.23 4.52 -3.58
CA HIS A 66 -21.45 3.42 -4.50
C HIS A 66 -20.91 3.81 -5.89
N VAL A 67 -19.80 3.20 -6.31
CA VAL A 67 -19.22 3.46 -7.64
C VAL A 67 -20.30 3.25 -8.70
N PRO A 68 -20.58 4.23 -9.57
CA PRO A 68 -21.60 4.11 -10.60
C PRO A 68 -21.35 2.87 -11.47
N GLU A 69 -22.40 2.12 -11.77
CA GLU A 69 -22.30 0.83 -12.47
C GLU A 69 -21.66 0.97 -13.86
N GLU A 70 -21.88 2.10 -14.53
CA GLU A 70 -21.25 2.41 -15.81
C GLU A 70 -19.71 2.46 -15.70
N VAL A 71 -19.18 3.12 -14.66
CA VAL A 71 -17.73 3.23 -14.44
C VAL A 71 -17.15 1.86 -14.15
N ARG A 72 -17.81 1.07 -13.28
CA ARG A 72 -17.41 -0.31 -12.95
C ARG A 72 -17.39 -1.19 -14.20
N SER A 73 -18.47 -1.17 -14.98
CA SER A 73 -18.61 -1.93 -16.23
C SER A 73 -17.51 -1.59 -17.24
N ARG A 74 -17.20 -0.29 -17.41
CA ARG A 74 -16.15 0.17 -18.32
C ARG A 74 -14.76 -0.30 -17.89
N VAL A 75 -14.43 -0.21 -16.60
CA VAL A 75 -13.14 -0.67 -16.05
C VAL A 75 -12.99 -2.17 -16.24
N LEU A 76 -14.00 -2.97 -15.87
CA LEU A 76 -13.97 -4.42 -16.03
C LEU A 76 -13.87 -4.85 -17.49
N GLY A 77 -14.57 -4.17 -18.40
CA GLY A 77 -14.46 -4.40 -19.84
C GLY A 77 -13.03 -4.22 -20.34
N ARG A 78 -12.34 -3.16 -19.89
CA ARG A 78 -10.96 -2.87 -20.30
C ARG A 78 -9.93 -3.84 -19.70
N ILE A 79 -10.09 -4.22 -18.43
CA ILE A 79 -9.24 -5.25 -17.80
C ILE A 79 -9.37 -6.58 -18.54
N ARG A 80 -10.59 -7.00 -18.89
CA ARG A 80 -10.83 -8.24 -19.65
C ARG A 80 -10.18 -8.18 -21.04
N ALA A 81 -10.32 -7.07 -21.77
CA ALA A 81 -9.70 -6.91 -23.08
C ALA A 81 -8.16 -7.06 -23.04
N VAL A 82 -7.50 -6.46 -22.04
CA VAL A 82 -6.04 -6.58 -21.86
C VAL A 82 -5.65 -8.00 -21.50
N SER A 83 -6.44 -8.70 -20.67
CA SER A 83 -6.18 -10.09 -20.30
C SER A 83 -6.28 -11.08 -21.48
N VAL A 84 -7.02 -10.72 -22.54
CA VAL A 84 -7.12 -11.52 -23.77
C VAL A 84 -5.87 -11.34 -24.64
N GLN A 85 -5.28 -10.13 -24.69
CA GLN A 85 -4.10 -9.86 -25.51
C GLN A 85 -2.85 -10.62 -25.03
N TRP A 86 -2.67 -10.81 -23.72
CA TRP A 86 -1.50 -11.52 -23.17
C TRP A 86 -1.47 -13.03 -23.49
N ARG A 87 -2.62 -13.65 -23.80
CA ARG A 87 -2.69 -15.10 -24.06
C ARG A 87 -2.50 -15.46 -25.54
N THR A 88 -2.66 -14.51 -26.45
CA THR A 88 -2.54 -14.76 -27.90
C THR A 88 -1.15 -14.55 -28.47
N ASP A 89 -0.17 -14.12 -27.67
CA ASP A 89 1.21 -13.88 -28.13
C ASP A 89 2.16 -15.08 -27.92
N SER A 90 1.66 -16.21 -27.38
CA SER A 90 2.45 -17.42 -27.12
C SER A 90 2.02 -18.65 -27.94
N LEU A 91 1.30 -18.43 -29.05
CA LEU A 91 1.14 -19.43 -30.10
C LEU A 91 1.82 -18.91 -31.37
N ASP A 92 3.15 -19.02 -31.40
CA ASP A 92 3.92 -18.94 -32.64
C ASP A 92 3.67 -20.23 -33.45
N PRO A 93 3.04 -20.18 -34.64
CA PRO A 93 2.85 -21.36 -35.49
C PRO A 93 4.09 -21.71 -36.34
N SER A 94 5.26 -21.07 -36.18
CA SER A 94 6.43 -21.35 -37.01
C SER A 94 7.38 -22.40 -36.38
N GLU A 95 6.92 -23.64 -36.27
CA GLU A 95 7.80 -24.79 -36.47
C GLU A 95 7.22 -25.61 -37.64
N SER A 96 7.81 -25.40 -38.82
CA SER A 96 7.68 -26.22 -40.02
C SER A 96 9.07 -26.59 -40.51
#